data_AF-A0A382RE87-F1
#
_entry.id   AF-A0A382RE87-F1
#
_cell.length_a   1.000
_cell.length_b   1.000
_cell.length_c   1.000
_cell.angle_alpha   90.00
_cell.angle_beta   90.00
_cell.angle_gamma   90.00
#
_symmetry.space_group_name_H-M   'P 1'
#
loop_
_entity.id
_entity.type
_entity.pdbx_description
1 polymer ?
#
loop_
_entity_poly.entity_id
_entity_poly.type
_entity_poly.pdbx_seq_one_letter_code
_entity_poly.pdbx_strand_id
1 'polypeptide(L)'
;MGIFNYFKRKKEKNEIADNLFKEVFPRDKNEITEDVSKLSNLLNHNYILSKLEILYVQAAAYFHITKDKTEKNIVRYIMKNDNNFSEGDAKKMYKFLVTRSLQKNLGTKDKKLIDSFSKGVFGGDVGYDLDEIPDSYGEFGLDVTNPIPVKGIISNEVYLKRLITAQEKNIQWEREGSTEAENIENKIDIYKIYDSDKNFICKLFISPYHKRISNRIPKGFLLKN
;
A
#
# COMPACT_ATOMS: atom_id res chain seq x y z
N MET A 1 1.95 -35.91 31.19
CA MET A 1 2.56 -34.65 30.66
C MET A 1 1.55 -33.77 29.89
N GLY A 2 0.31 -33.54 30.37
CA GLY A 2 -0.74 -32.90 29.55
C GLY A 2 -1.13 -31.47 29.94
N ILE A 3 -1.13 -31.14 31.22
CA ILE A 3 -1.80 -29.93 31.74
C ILE A 3 -0.82 -28.75 31.89
N PHE A 4 0.40 -29.01 32.36
CA PHE A 4 1.47 -27.99 32.48
C PHE A 4 1.90 -27.40 31.12
N ASN A 5 1.97 -28.22 30.06
CA ASN A 5 2.27 -27.74 28.71
C ASN A 5 1.13 -26.91 28.10
N TYR A 6 -0.13 -27.19 28.48
CA TYR A 6 -1.28 -26.40 28.05
C TYR A 6 -1.28 -25.00 28.69
N PHE A 7 -1.02 -24.91 29.99
CA PHE A 7 -0.90 -23.61 30.67
C PHE A 7 0.31 -22.81 30.21
N LYS A 8 1.44 -23.47 29.92
CA LYS A 8 2.62 -22.81 29.34
C LYS A 8 2.33 -22.23 27.96
N ARG A 9 1.70 -23.01 27.06
CA ARG A 9 1.30 -22.54 25.72
C ARG A 9 0.22 -21.44 25.77
N LYS A 10 -0.70 -21.49 26.74
CA LYS A 10 -1.73 -20.46 26.92
C LYS A 10 -1.10 -19.15 27.43
N LYS A 11 -0.14 -19.24 28.35
CA LYS A 11 0.63 -18.10 28.85
C LYS A 11 1.48 -17.47 27.74
N GLU A 12 2.22 -18.27 26.97
CA GLU A 12 3.01 -17.82 25.82
C GLU A 12 2.12 -17.18 24.73
N LYS A 13 0.96 -17.75 24.41
CA LYS A 13 0.01 -17.14 23.45
C LYS A 13 -0.54 -15.80 23.94
N ASN A 14 -0.86 -15.69 25.22
CA ASN A 14 -1.34 -14.43 25.81
C ASN A 14 -0.23 -13.37 25.80
N GLU A 15 1.01 -13.76 26.11
CA GLU A 15 2.16 -12.85 26.12
C GLU A 15 2.51 -12.34 24.70
N ILE A 16 2.43 -13.20 23.68
CA ILE A 16 2.58 -12.79 22.27
C ILE A 16 1.45 -11.84 21.84
N ALA A 17 0.21 -12.13 22.22
CA ALA A 17 -0.94 -11.28 21.92
C ALA A 17 -0.84 -9.92 22.61
N ASP A 18 -0.40 -9.89 23.88
CA ASP A 18 -0.21 -8.67 24.65
C ASP A 18 0.94 -7.82 24.09
N ASN A 19 2.02 -8.45 23.62
CA ASN A 19 3.14 -7.75 22.96
C ASN A 19 2.71 -7.15 21.61
N LEU A 20 2.03 -7.94 20.77
CA LEU A 20 1.47 -7.44 19.50
C LEU A 20 0.48 -6.30 19.75
N PHE A 21 -0.37 -6.43 20.78
CA PHE A 21 -1.33 -5.38 21.13
C PHE A 21 -0.62 -4.08 21.53
N LYS A 22 0.46 -4.15 22.32
CA LYS A 22 1.27 -2.98 22.69
C LYS A 22 1.99 -2.36 21.49
N GLU A 23 2.44 -3.17 20.53
CA GLU A 23 3.04 -2.65 19.29
C GLU A 23 2.02 -1.92 18.42
N VAL A 24 0.82 -2.49 18.28
CA VAL A 24 -0.25 -1.89 17.46
C VAL A 24 -0.90 -0.70 18.16
N PHE A 25 -1.02 -0.73 19.51
CA PHE A 25 -1.71 0.24 20.36
C PHE A 25 -0.86 0.64 21.59
N PRO A 26 0.22 1.41 21.41
CA PRO A 26 1.16 1.75 22.48
C PRO A 26 0.59 2.74 23.53
N ARG A 27 -0.52 3.44 23.24
CA ARG A 27 -1.20 4.35 24.20
C ARG A 27 -2.45 3.74 24.84
N ASP A 28 -2.55 2.41 24.83
CA ASP A 28 -3.62 1.63 25.46
C ASP A 28 -5.05 1.92 24.93
N LYS A 29 -6.07 1.43 25.66
CA LYS A 29 -7.50 1.45 25.28
C LYS A 29 -8.04 2.83 24.88
N ASN A 30 -7.50 3.92 25.43
CA ASN A 30 -7.94 5.28 25.08
C ASN A 30 -7.67 5.60 23.61
N GLU A 31 -6.58 5.07 23.05
CA GLU A 31 -6.22 5.25 21.64
C GLU A 31 -7.25 4.58 20.71
N ILE A 32 -7.69 3.38 21.08
CA ILE A 32 -8.69 2.61 20.33
C ILE A 32 -10.03 3.34 20.33
N THR A 33 -10.49 3.82 21.49
CA THR A 33 -11.76 4.54 21.60
C THR A 33 -11.76 5.82 20.75
N GLU A 34 -10.67 6.58 20.75
CA GLU A 34 -10.53 7.76 19.88
C GLU A 34 -10.60 7.40 18.40
N ASP A 35 -9.94 6.32 17.99
CA ASP A 35 -9.95 5.90 16.59
C ASP A 35 -11.31 5.41 16.14
N VAL A 36 -11.96 4.60 16.97
CA VAL A 36 -13.30 4.06 16.69
C VAL A 36 -14.31 5.19 16.59
N SER A 37 -14.18 6.23 17.42
CA SER A 37 -15.00 7.44 17.31
C SER A 37 -14.77 8.17 15.98
N LYS A 38 -13.51 8.41 15.59
CA LYS A 38 -13.16 9.04 14.30
C LYS A 38 -13.64 8.21 13.11
N LEU A 39 -13.49 6.89 13.20
CA LEU A 39 -13.90 5.96 12.16
C LEU A 39 -15.43 5.88 12.07
N SER A 40 -16.14 5.88 13.20
CA SER A 40 -17.61 5.93 13.23
C SER A 40 -18.13 7.18 12.52
N ASN A 41 -17.52 8.35 12.78
CA ASN A 41 -17.84 9.59 12.08
C ASN A 41 -17.60 9.47 10.57
N LEU A 42 -16.46 8.88 10.15
CA LEU A 42 -16.12 8.66 8.73
C LEU A 42 -17.13 7.74 8.01
N LEU A 43 -17.76 6.85 8.78
CA LEU A 43 -18.76 5.89 8.33
C LEU A 43 -20.20 6.36 8.57
N ASN A 44 -20.40 7.64 8.86
CA ASN A 44 -21.70 8.26 9.12
C ASN A 44 -22.52 7.55 10.23
N HIS A 45 -21.85 6.95 11.21
CA HIS A 45 -22.48 6.21 12.31
C HIS A 45 -23.35 5.01 11.88
N ASN A 46 -23.12 4.46 10.69
CA ASN A 46 -23.90 3.34 10.15
C ASN A 46 -23.69 2.00 10.90
N TYR A 47 -22.73 1.94 11.82
CA TYR A 47 -22.31 0.70 12.48
C TYR A 47 -22.32 0.84 14.00
N ILE A 48 -22.72 -0.24 14.67
CA ILE A 48 -22.70 -0.34 16.14
C ILE A 48 -21.24 -0.24 16.62
N LEU A 49 -20.97 0.70 17.54
CA LEU A 49 -19.61 1.02 18.00
C LEU A 49 -18.84 -0.19 18.53
N SER A 50 -19.48 -1.07 19.29
CA SER A 50 -18.82 -2.27 19.84
C SER A 50 -18.39 -3.26 18.76
N LYS A 51 -19.17 -3.41 17.68
CA LYS A 51 -18.80 -4.24 16.53
C LYS A 51 -17.68 -3.58 15.71
N LEU A 52 -17.79 -2.26 15.51
CA LEU A 52 -16.78 -1.48 14.79
C LEU A 52 -15.43 -1.52 15.50
N GLU A 53 -15.41 -1.45 16.84
CA GLU A 53 -14.21 -1.58 17.66
C GLU A 53 -13.51 -2.94 17.46
N ILE A 54 -14.27 -4.04 17.55
CA ILE A 54 -13.73 -5.38 17.35
C ILE A 54 -13.13 -5.52 15.94
N LEU A 55 -13.88 -5.11 14.93
CA LEU A 55 -13.45 -5.18 13.54
C LEU A 55 -12.21 -4.30 13.29
N TYR A 56 -12.18 -3.10 13.85
CA TYR A 56 -11.05 -2.18 13.77
C TYR A 56 -9.79 -2.78 14.39
N VAL A 57 -9.88 -3.34 15.60
CA VAL A 57 -8.73 -3.96 16.28
C VAL A 57 -8.18 -5.14 15.48
N GLN A 58 -9.07 -5.99 14.95
CA GLN A 58 -8.68 -7.12 14.09
C GLN A 58 -8.00 -6.65 12.80
N ALA A 59 -8.57 -5.65 12.13
CA ALA A 59 -8.02 -5.11 10.90
C ALA A 59 -6.68 -4.39 11.11
N ALA A 60 -6.52 -3.65 12.22
CA ALA A 60 -5.27 -3.01 12.58
C ALA A 60 -4.16 -4.02 12.90
N ALA A 61 -4.47 -5.07 13.67
CA ALA A 61 -3.54 -6.15 13.94
C ALA A 61 -3.13 -6.87 12.65
N TYR A 62 -4.10 -7.19 11.79
CA TYR A 62 -3.82 -7.81 10.49
C TYR A 62 -2.95 -6.93 9.60
N PHE A 63 -3.26 -5.63 9.52
CA PHE A 63 -2.47 -4.65 8.76
C PHE A 63 -1.03 -4.55 9.26
N HIS A 64 -0.79 -4.68 10.57
CA HIS A 64 0.55 -4.65 11.15
C HIS A 64 1.37 -5.89 10.79
N ILE A 65 0.78 -7.08 10.88
CA ILE A 65 1.51 -8.35 10.70
C ILE A 65 1.64 -8.80 9.23
N THR A 66 0.73 -8.36 8.36
CA THR A 66 0.73 -8.81 6.97
C THR A 66 1.85 -8.16 6.16
N LYS A 67 2.50 -8.95 5.31
CA LYS A 67 3.44 -8.45 4.30
C LYS A 67 2.72 -7.74 3.16
N ASP A 68 1.56 -8.26 2.76
CA ASP A 68 0.73 -7.68 1.70
C ASP A 68 -0.24 -6.65 2.30
N LYS A 69 0.14 -5.37 2.21
CA LYS A 69 -0.63 -4.21 2.68
C LYS A 69 -1.45 -3.54 1.58
N THR A 70 -1.66 -4.21 0.44
CA THR A 70 -2.48 -3.67 -0.66
C THR A 70 -3.94 -3.47 -0.24
N GLU A 71 -4.61 -2.48 -0.82
CA GLU A 71 -6.04 -2.21 -0.57
C GLU A 71 -6.86 -3.49 -0.77
N LYS A 72 -6.63 -4.20 -1.88
CA LYS A 72 -7.33 -5.45 -2.21
C LYS A 72 -7.24 -6.50 -1.11
N ASN A 73 -6.06 -6.69 -0.51
CA ASN A 73 -5.88 -7.70 0.53
C ASN A 73 -6.56 -7.29 1.84
N ILE A 74 -6.36 -6.04 2.28
CA ILE A 74 -6.93 -5.55 3.55
C ILE A 74 -8.45 -5.40 3.47
N VAL A 75 -8.99 -4.86 2.37
CA VAL A 75 -10.44 -4.74 2.14
C VAL A 75 -11.09 -6.12 2.14
N ARG A 76 -10.48 -7.10 1.45
CA ARG A 76 -10.97 -8.49 1.48
C ARG A 76 -10.99 -9.05 2.90
N TYR A 77 -9.94 -8.78 3.70
CA TYR A 77 -9.90 -9.21 5.09
C TYR A 77 -11.02 -8.58 5.92
N ILE A 78 -11.24 -7.26 5.79
CA ILE A 78 -12.30 -6.55 6.52
C ILE A 78 -13.67 -7.14 6.17
N MET A 79 -13.98 -7.25 4.88
CA MET A 79 -15.28 -7.77 4.41
C MET A 79 -15.52 -9.23 4.80
N LYS A 80 -14.45 -10.05 4.91
CA LYS A 80 -14.57 -11.44 5.36
C LYS A 80 -14.92 -11.54 6.85
N ASN A 81 -14.49 -10.57 7.66
CA ASN A 81 -14.73 -10.57 9.11
C ASN A 81 -16.03 -9.84 9.49
N ASP A 82 -16.61 -9.04 8.61
CA ASP A 82 -17.98 -8.52 8.75
C ASP A 82 -18.68 -8.43 7.39
N ASN A 83 -19.64 -9.34 7.16
CA ASN A 83 -20.41 -9.43 5.92
C ASN A 83 -21.34 -8.22 5.68
N ASN A 84 -21.62 -7.41 6.71
CA ASN A 84 -22.45 -6.21 6.57
C ASN A 84 -21.64 -4.96 6.20
N PHE A 85 -20.31 -5.07 6.18
CA PHE A 85 -19.43 -3.98 5.82
C PHE A 85 -19.38 -3.83 4.30
N SER A 86 -19.87 -2.70 3.79
CA SER A 86 -19.83 -2.43 2.34
C SER A 86 -18.38 -2.32 1.84
N GLU A 87 -18.14 -2.65 0.56
CA GLU A 87 -16.80 -2.49 -0.03
C GLU A 87 -16.30 -1.04 0.05
N GLY A 88 -17.19 -0.06 -0.15
CA GLY A 88 -16.88 1.35 -0.03
C GLY A 88 -16.44 1.75 1.38
N ASP A 89 -17.11 1.24 2.41
CA ASP A 89 -16.74 1.49 3.80
C ASP A 89 -15.48 0.72 4.22
N ALA A 90 -15.29 -0.49 3.71
CA ALA A 90 -14.04 -1.25 3.90
C ALA A 90 -12.83 -0.49 3.34
N LYS A 91 -12.98 0.16 2.17
CA LYS A 91 -11.96 1.06 1.59
C LYS A 91 -11.69 2.27 2.49
N LYS A 92 -12.72 2.87 3.10
CA LYS A 92 -12.54 3.96 4.08
C LYS A 92 -11.77 3.50 5.31
N MET A 93 -12.10 2.32 5.86
CA MET A 93 -11.37 1.72 6.99
C MET A 93 -9.91 1.42 6.60
N TYR A 94 -9.65 0.89 5.41
CA TYR A 94 -8.29 0.70 4.90
C TYR A 94 -7.49 2.01 4.87
N LYS A 95 -8.06 3.07 4.28
CA LYS A 95 -7.42 4.40 4.23
C LYS A 95 -7.13 4.91 5.64
N PHE A 96 -8.07 4.75 6.57
CA PHE A 96 -7.90 5.13 7.97
C PHE A 96 -6.72 4.40 8.64
N LEU A 97 -6.62 3.07 8.47
CA LEU A 97 -5.51 2.26 8.99
C LEU A 97 -4.16 2.75 8.47
N VAL A 98 -4.07 3.09 7.19
CA VAL A 98 -2.81 3.60 6.64
C VAL A 98 -2.50 4.98 7.18
N THR A 99 -3.45 5.92 7.13
CA THR A 99 -3.26 7.28 7.68
C THR A 99 -2.73 7.21 9.11
N ARG A 100 -3.28 6.31 9.93
CA ARG A 100 -2.81 6.07 11.29
C ARG A 100 -1.39 5.50 11.34
N SER A 101 -1.08 4.49 10.54
CA SER A 101 0.28 3.95 10.45
C SER A 101 1.30 5.03 10.05
N LEU A 102 0.92 5.94 9.15
CA LEU A 102 1.76 7.06 8.73
C LEU A 102 1.94 8.09 9.84
N GLN A 103 0.88 8.45 10.56
CA GLN A 103 0.96 9.35 11.73
C GLN A 103 1.95 8.83 12.77
N LYS A 104 1.95 7.52 13.02
CA LYS A 104 2.88 6.88 13.95
C LYS A 104 4.31 6.93 13.43
N ASN A 105 4.53 6.58 12.16
CA ASN A 105 5.88 6.50 11.58
C ASN A 105 6.51 7.87 11.31
N LEU A 106 5.72 8.87 10.92
CA LEU A 106 6.22 10.21 10.60
C LEU A 106 6.32 11.12 11.83
N GLY A 107 5.79 10.71 12.98
CA GLY A 107 5.79 11.53 14.20
C GLY A 107 4.99 12.83 14.11
N THR A 108 4.22 13.02 13.04
CA THR A 108 3.46 14.24 12.76
C THR A 108 1.96 13.99 12.70
N LYS A 109 1.18 14.92 13.26
CA LYS A 109 -0.29 14.97 13.13
C LYS A 109 -0.73 15.92 12.01
N ASP A 110 0.19 16.48 11.24
CA ASP A 110 -0.15 17.42 10.18
C ASP A 110 -0.93 16.71 9.07
N LYS A 111 -2.24 16.97 9.09
CA LYS A 111 -3.22 16.37 8.18
C LYS A 111 -2.88 16.64 6.72
N LYS A 112 -2.26 17.79 6.38
CA LYS A 112 -1.88 18.11 5.00
C LYS A 112 -0.71 17.24 4.53
N LEU A 113 0.32 17.07 5.37
CA LEU A 113 1.46 16.19 5.09
C LEU A 113 1.01 14.73 4.95
N ILE A 114 0.15 14.26 5.86
CA ILE A 114 -0.35 12.88 5.83
C ILE A 114 -1.25 12.66 4.63
N ASP A 115 -2.10 13.62 4.27
CA ASP A 115 -2.96 13.54 3.08
C ASP A 115 -2.14 13.57 1.80
N SER A 116 -1.11 14.43 1.72
CA SER A 116 -0.17 14.48 0.59
C SER A 116 0.61 13.18 0.45
N PHE A 117 1.11 12.62 1.55
CA PHE A 117 1.84 11.35 1.55
C PHE A 117 0.91 10.18 1.22
N SER A 118 -0.31 10.15 1.77
CA SER A 118 -1.32 9.13 1.44
C SER A 118 -1.70 9.20 -0.03
N LYS A 119 -1.90 10.40 -0.59
CA LYS A 119 -2.15 10.60 -2.02
C LYS A 119 -0.97 10.15 -2.88
N GLY A 120 0.27 10.38 -2.45
CA GLY A 120 1.46 9.86 -3.17
C GLY A 120 1.57 8.34 -3.09
N VAL A 121 1.33 7.75 -1.91
CA VAL A 121 1.45 6.30 -1.67
C VAL A 121 0.36 5.50 -2.41
N PHE A 122 -0.88 6.01 -2.42
CA PHE A 122 -2.04 5.32 -2.98
C PHE A 122 -2.51 5.82 -4.35
N GLY A 123 -1.96 6.94 -4.81
CA GLY A 123 -2.46 7.67 -5.97
C GLY A 123 -3.71 8.47 -5.60
N GLY A 124 -3.67 9.78 -5.81
CA GLY A 124 -4.87 10.62 -5.78
C GLY A 124 -5.71 10.43 -7.05
N ASP A 125 -6.89 11.06 -7.12
CA ASP A 125 -7.70 11.12 -8.36
C ASP A 125 -7.15 12.16 -9.37
N VAL A 126 -5.86 12.46 -9.29
CA VAL A 126 -5.15 13.45 -10.12
C VAL A 126 -4.29 12.75 -11.17
N GLY A 127 -3.94 13.47 -12.24
CA GLY A 127 -3.20 12.96 -13.38
C GLY A 127 -4.07 12.29 -14.46
N TYR A 128 -3.42 11.64 -15.42
CA TYR A 128 -4.05 11.06 -16.59
C TYR A 128 -4.62 9.66 -16.34
N ASP A 129 -5.70 9.33 -17.06
CA ASP A 129 -6.28 7.99 -17.14
C ASP A 129 -5.96 7.34 -18.49
N LEU A 130 -4.67 7.34 -18.82
CA LEU A 130 -4.12 6.85 -20.09
C LEU A 130 -2.89 5.98 -19.78
N ASP A 131 -2.52 5.11 -20.73
CA ASP A 131 -1.31 4.28 -20.59
C ASP A 131 -0.02 5.06 -20.82
N GLU A 132 -0.15 6.27 -21.38
CA GLU A 132 0.92 7.21 -21.66
C GLU A 132 0.52 8.60 -21.15
N ILE A 133 1.51 9.36 -20.71
CA ILE A 133 1.32 10.76 -20.31
C ILE A 133 1.27 11.59 -21.60
N PRO A 134 0.26 12.44 -21.83
CA PRO A 134 0.24 13.36 -22.97
C PRO A 134 1.51 14.20 -23.06
N ASP A 135 1.92 14.51 -24.29
CA ASP A 135 3.14 15.29 -24.59
C ASP A 135 4.45 14.66 -24.11
N SER A 136 4.44 13.37 -23.76
CA SER A 136 5.67 12.61 -23.53
C SER A 136 6.41 12.31 -24.84
N TYR A 137 7.74 12.23 -24.75
CA TYR A 137 8.60 11.90 -25.89
C TYR A 137 9.77 11.02 -25.44
N GLY A 138 10.28 10.20 -26.38
CA GLY A 138 11.28 9.17 -26.09
C GLY A 138 10.66 7.78 -25.86
N GLU A 139 11.50 6.82 -25.48
CA GLU A 139 11.12 5.42 -25.29
C GLU A 139 10.34 5.22 -23.99
N PHE A 140 9.14 4.63 -24.11
CA PHE A 140 8.22 4.45 -22.99
C PHE A 140 8.82 3.65 -21.84
N GLY A 141 8.85 4.26 -20.66
CA GLY A 141 9.40 3.72 -19.42
C GLY A 141 10.93 3.67 -19.37
N LEU A 142 11.63 3.89 -20.49
CA LEU A 142 13.09 3.83 -20.59
C LEU A 142 13.73 5.22 -20.60
N ASP A 143 12.99 6.23 -21.03
CA ASP A 143 13.41 7.63 -20.96
C ASP A 143 12.66 8.38 -19.87
N VAL A 144 13.36 9.27 -19.17
CA VAL A 144 12.79 10.11 -18.11
C VAL A 144 11.67 11.03 -18.63
N THR A 145 11.70 11.36 -19.91
CA THR A 145 10.70 12.21 -20.59
C THR A 145 9.46 11.42 -21.04
N ASN A 146 9.46 10.09 -20.90
CA ASN A 146 8.31 9.22 -21.16
C ASN A 146 8.15 8.13 -20.09
N PRO A 147 7.93 8.50 -18.81
CA PRO A 147 7.85 7.54 -17.72
C PRO A 147 6.52 6.77 -17.75
N ILE A 148 6.50 5.60 -17.12
CA ILE A 148 5.31 4.76 -16.99
C ILE A 148 4.33 5.42 -16.00
N PRO A 149 3.09 5.74 -16.41
CA PRO A 149 2.11 6.27 -15.47
C PRO A 149 1.47 5.17 -14.61
N VAL A 150 1.49 5.34 -13.27
CA VAL A 150 0.82 4.45 -12.33
C VAL A 150 0.08 5.18 -11.22
N LYS A 151 -0.84 4.47 -10.55
CA LYS A 151 -1.66 5.00 -9.45
C LYS A 151 -1.02 4.80 -8.09
N GLY A 152 -0.14 5.72 -7.70
CA GLY A 152 0.54 5.73 -6.41
C GLY A 152 1.82 4.89 -6.36
N ILE A 153 2.68 5.18 -5.38
CA ILE A 153 3.99 4.53 -5.20
C ILE A 153 3.85 3.01 -5.03
N ILE A 154 2.79 2.53 -4.36
CA ILE A 154 2.56 1.08 -4.22
C ILE A 154 2.31 0.42 -5.58
N SER A 155 1.71 1.14 -6.53
CA SER A 155 1.47 0.61 -7.86
C SER A 155 2.73 0.45 -8.71
N ASN A 156 3.85 1.07 -8.32
CA ASN A 156 5.16 0.80 -8.95
C ASN A 156 5.50 -0.68 -8.82
N GLU A 157 5.39 -1.24 -7.60
CA GLU A 157 5.65 -2.65 -7.31
C GLU A 157 4.67 -3.58 -8.05
N VAL A 158 3.40 -3.18 -8.15
CA VAL A 158 2.39 -3.95 -8.87
C VAL A 158 2.70 -4.01 -10.36
N TYR A 159 3.11 -2.89 -10.95
CA TYR A 159 3.50 -2.82 -12.36
C TYR A 159 4.76 -3.65 -12.61
N LEU A 160 5.82 -3.47 -11.83
CA LEU A 160 7.10 -4.19 -11.98
C LEU A 160 6.93 -5.70 -11.83
N LYS A 161 6.10 -6.17 -10.89
CA LYS A 161 5.79 -7.61 -10.72
C LYS A 161 5.12 -8.26 -11.93
N ARG A 162 4.48 -7.47 -12.80
CA ARG A 162 3.84 -7.96 -14.03
C ARG A 162 4.84 -8.12 -15.17
N LEU A 163 6.03 -7.52 -15.08
CA LEU A 163 7.02 -7.57 -16.14
C LEU A 163 7.88 -8.84 -16.02
N ILE A 164 8.16 -9.42 -17.18
CA ILE A 164 9.20 -10.44 -17.39
C ILE A 164 10.09 -9.99 -18.54
N THR A 165 11.31 -10.52 -18.61
CA THR A 165 12.22 -10.22 -19.73
C THR A 165 11.66 -10.80 -21.03
N ALA A 166 12.19 -10.36 -22.18
CA ALA A 166 11.86 -10.96 -23.48
C ALA A 166 12.17 -12.48 -23.57
N GLN A 167 12.99 -13.02 -22.66
CA GLN A 167 13.29 -14.46 -22.52
C GLN A 167 12.38 -15.14 -21.47
N GLU A 168 11.27 -14.51 -21.12
CA GLU A 168 10.26 -15.00 -20.16
C GLU A 168 10.79 -15.26 -18.73
N LYS A 169 11.89 -14.60 -18.34
CA LYS A 169 12.45 -14.69 -16.99
C LYS A 169 11.89 -13.59 -16.09
N ASN A 170 11.74 -13.90 -14.80
CA ASN A 170 11.38 -12.89 -13.80
C ASN A 170 12.52 -11.86 -13.67
N ILE A 171 12.13 -10.61 -13.44
CA ILE A 171 13.04 -9.52 -13.15
C ILE A 171 13.18 -9.31 -11.63
N GLN A 172 14.29 -8.70 -11.23
CA GLN A 172 14.50 -8.12 -9.91
C GLN A 172 14.65 -6.62 -10.07
N TRP A 173 14.31 -5.84 -9.03
CA TRP A 173 14.44 -4.39 -9.08
C TRP A 173 14.86 -3.79 -7.75
N GLU A 174 15.47 -2.61 -7.85
CA GLU A 174 15.88 -1.77 -6.74
C GLU A 174 15.54 -0.32 -7.07
N ARG A 175 14.90 0.40 -6.13
CA ARG A 175 14.65 1.83 -6.30
C ARG A 175 15.96 2.61 -6.10
N GLU A 176 16.43 3.30 -7.15
CA GLU A 176 17.62 4.15 -7.09
C GLU A 176 17.30 5.51 -6.45
N GLY A 177 16.11 6.06 -6.72
CA GLY A 177 15.75 7.40 -6.24
C GLY A 177 14.57 7.98 -6.98
N SER A 178 14.53 9.32 -7.07
CA SER A 178 13.55 10.07 -7.84
C SER A 178 14.21 11.21 -8.62
N THR A 179 13.62 11.57 -9.75
CA THR A 179 14.05 12.63 -10.66
C THR A 179 12.84 13.47 -11.12
N GLU A 180 13.10 14.45 -11.98
CA GLU A 180 12.10 15.26 -12.67
C GLU A 180 12.46 15.37 -14.16
N ALA A 181 11.47 15.76 -14.97
CA ALA A 181 11.62 16.12 -16.38
C ALA A 181 10.73 17.31 -16.67
N GLU A 182 11.15 18.21 -17.56
CA GLU A 182 10.42 19.46 -17.84
C GLU A 182 8.98 19.24 -18.29
N ASN A 183 8.71 18.14 -19.01
CA ASN A 183 7.40 17.80 -19.53
C ASN A 183 6.51 17.03 -18.54
N ILE A 184 7.01 16.69 -17.35
CA ILE A 184 6.29 15.89 -16.35
C ILE A 184 6.13 16.71 -15.07
N GLU A 185 4.89 17.07 -14.74
CA GLU A 185 4.55 17.94 -13.61
C GLU A 185 5.03 17.38 -12.25
N ASN A 186 4.99 16.07 -12.08
CA ASN A 186 5.29 15.41 -10.81
C ASN A 186 6.62 14.64 -10.83
N LYS A 187 7.13 14.30 -9.65
CA LYS A 187 8.36 13.51 -9.51
C LYS A 187 8.23 12.13 -10.16
N ILE A 188 9.34 11.64 -10.68
CA ILE A 188 9.47 10.36 -11.37
C ILE A 188 10.38 9.46 -10.53
N ASP A 189 9.93 8.26 -10.20
CA ASP A 189 10.75 7.26 -9.52
C ASP A 189 11.65 6.52 -10.51
N ILE A 190 12.88 6.24 -10.08
CA ILE A 190 13.88 5.50 -10.86
C ILE A 190 14.07 4.12 -10.24
N TYR A 191 13.91 3.08 -11.05
CA TYR A 191 14.18 1.69 -10.68
C TYR A 191 15.29 1.10 -11.55
N LYS A 192 16.30 0.51 -10.92
CA LYS A 192 17.24 -0.38 -11.60
C LYS A 192 16.61 -1.74 -11.75
N ILE A 193 16.64 -2.27 -12.96
CA ILE A 193 16.11 -3.59 -13.28
C ILE A 193 17.27 -4.54 -13.53
N TYR A 194 17.15 -5.74 -12.95
CA TYR A 194 18.12 -6.81 -13.05
C TYR A 194 17.45 -8.10 -13.52
N ASP A 195 18.22 -8.99 -14.14
CA ASP A 195 17.77 -10.34 -14.44
C ASP A 195 17.76 -11.24 -13.19
N SER A 196 17.40 -12.52 -13.37
CA SER A 196 17.39 -13.51 -12.29
C SER A 196 18.79 -13.79 -11.71
N ASP A 197 19.84 -13.52 -12.46
CA ASP A 197 21.26 -13.70 -12.10
C ASP A 197 21.88 -12.41 -11.54
N LYS A 198 21.06 -11.37 -11.30
CA LYS A 198 21.44 -10.02 -10.82
C LYS A 198 22.27 -9.19 -11.80
N ASN A 199 22.30 -9.54 -13.08
CA ASN A 199 22.91 -8.68 -14.09
C ASN A 199 22.00 -7.48 -14.36
N PHE A 200 22.59 -6.28 -14.42
CA PHE A 200 21.87 -5.07 -14.73
C PHE A 200 21.34 -5.10 -16.18
N ILE A 201 20.05 -4.81 -16.35
CA ILE A 201 19.38 -4.75 -17.66
C ILE A 201 19.24 -3.29 -18.09
N CYS A 202 18.49 -2.50 -17.32
CA CYS A 202 18.19 -1.11 -17.65
C CYS A 202 17.67 -0.35 -16.42
N LYS A 203 17.40 0.95 -16.62
CA LYS A 203 16.58 1.74 -15.69
C LYS A 203 15.16 1.82 -16.23
N LEU A 204 14.18 1.76 -15.34
CA LEU A 204 12.80 2.12 -15.62
C LEU A 204 12.41 3.37 -14.84
N PHE A 205 11.69 4.25 -15.52
CA PHE A 205 11.17 5.50 -14.99
C PHE A 205 9.66 5.37 -14.80
N ILE A 206 9.18 5.60 -13.58
CA ILE A 206 7.76 5.42 -13.22
C ILE A 206 7.23 6.70 -12.57
N SER A 207 6.10 7.21 -13.04
CA SER A 207 5.40 8.35 -12.45
C SER A 207 4.20 7.83 -11.65
N PRO A 208 4.20 7.88 -10.31
CA PRO A 208 3.12 7.35 -9.47
C PRO A 208 1.92 8.29 -9.28
N TYR A 209 1.79 9.35 -10.07
CA TYR A 209 0.82 10.42 -9.83
C TYR A 209 -0.31 10.44 -10.87
N HIS A 210 -0.83 9.27 -11.24
CA HIS A 210 -1.86 9.11 -12.27
C HIS A 210 -3.07 8.27 -11.81
N LYS A 211 -4.15 8.27 -12.61
CA LYS A 211 -5.45 7.71 -12.21
C LYS A 211 -5.52 6.19 -12.33
N ARG A 212 -4.66 5.57 -13.14
CA ARG A 212 -4.59 4.13 -13.36
C ARG A 212 -3.15 3.62 -13.41
N ILE A 213 -3.02 2.29 -13.35
CA ILE A 213 -1.77 1.58 -13.67
C ILE A 213 -1.75 1.37 -15.18
N SER A 214 -0.71 1.86 -15.86
CA SER A 214 -0.55 1.62 -17.30
C SER A 214 -0.55 0.13 -17.64
N ASN A 215 -1.15 -0.22 -18.77
CA ASN A 215 -1.08 -1.54 -19.39
C ASN A 215 -0.08 -1.62 -20.55
N ARG A 216 0.48 -0.48 -20.97
CA ARG A 216 1.54 -0.48 -21.98
C ARG A 216 2.81 -1.06 -21.37
N ILE A 217 3.61 -1.74 -22.19
CA ILE A 217 4.80 -2.47 -21.75
C ILE A 217 6.04 -1.74 -22.32
N PRO A 218 7.10 -1.52 -21.53
CA PRO A 218 8.34 -0.95 -22.04
C PRO A 218 9.00 -1.91 -23.02
N LYS A 219 9.71 -1.36 -24.01
CA LYS A 219 10.42 -2.17 -25.00
C LYS A 219 11.40 -3.13 -24.33
N GLY A 220 11.40 -4.40 -24.77
CA GLY A 220 12.27 -5.46 -24.22
C GLY A 220 11.66 -6.25 -23.06
N PHE A 221 10.43 -5.94 -22.64
CA PHE A 221 9.69 -6.69 -21.62
C PHE A 221 8.41 -7.32 -22.19
N LEU A 222 7.89 -8.31 -21.47
CA LEU A 222 6.61 -8.95 -21.70
C LEU A 222 5.77 -8.94 -20.42
N LEU A 223 4.47 -9.23 -20.53
CA LEU A 223 3.62 -9.46 -19.36
C LEU A 223 3.71 -10.91 -18.90
N LYS A 224 3.74 -11.08 -17.59
CA LYS A 224 3.61 -12.37 -16.93
C LYS A 224 2.20 -12.92 -17.16
N ASN A 225 2.11 -14.08 -17.81
CA ASN A 225 0.88 -14.86 -17.93
C ASN A 225 0.40 -15.38 -16.57
#